data_AF-A0A1M5LS64-F1
#
_entry.id   AF-A0A1M5LS64-F1
#
_cell.length_a   1.000
_cell.length_b   1.000
_cell.length_c   1.000
_cell.angle_alpha   90.00
_cell.angle_beta   90.00
_cell.angle_gamma   90.00
#
_symmetry.space_group_name_H-M   'P 1'
#
loop_
_entity.id
_entity.type
_entity.pdbx_description
1 polymer ?
#
loop_
_entity_poly.entity_id
_entity_poly.type
_entity_poly.pdbx_seq_one_letter_code
_entity_poly.pdbx_strand_id
1 'polypeptide(L)'
;MVSKMVLDKNMKPQFLYREKRTRPEDSGWRIFTGFESEEYTDNPDNIRIYNPSTILKIDPSLKDILLKGIGSVYEKKEPDSDWYKVTDFDLEDDYMTTHRLTEEWTIEINNLFERTIEEDETLYYTTGDKSIRLIIWNSEKSKEELYEECKYNIANRDETLSKTLDQFEFSDNRVSRIGYLIQENDEEKIYNVIFGFTIIDKEVLQTAFYFDEKTDFDWAINTWKNINYKRNS
;
A
#
# COMPACT_ATOMS: atom_id res chain seq x y z
N MET A 1 7.11 3.00 18.37
CA MET A 1 8.28 3.12 19.27
C MET A 1 8.97 4.47 19.08
N VAL A 2 9.51 5.05 20.15
CA VAL A 2 10.18 6.36 20.15
C VAL A 2 11.41 6.30 21.06
N SER A 3 12.50 6.92 20.63
CA SER A 3 13.67 7.19 21.47
C SER A 3 13.29 8.00 22.71
N LYS A 4 13.77 7.57 23.88
CA LYS A 4 13.62 8.34 25.12
C LYS A 4 14.26 9.73 25.04
N MET A 5 15.23 9.98 24.16
CA MET A 5 15.80 11.33 24.01
C MET A 5 14.74 12.36 23.59
N VAL A 6 13.73 11.94 22.83
CA VAL A 6 12.63 12.83 22.42
C VAL A 6 11.88 13.38 23.63
N LEU A 7 11.59 12.53 24.63
CA LEU A 7 10.80 12.92 25.79
C LEU A 7 11.67 13.36 26.99
N ASP A 8 12.68 12.57 27.35
CA ASP A 8 13.48 12.78 28.56
C ASP A 8 14.42 13.98 28.41
N LYS A 9 14.85 14.29 27.19
CA LYS A 9 15.69 15.46 26.87
C LYS A 9 14.92 16.57 26.12
N ASN A 10 13.63 16.37 25.86
CA ASN A 10 12.78 17.29 25.10
C ASN A 10 13.40 17.72 23.74
N MET A 11 14.04 16.76 23.06
CA MET A 11 14.65 16.97 21.75
C MET A 11 13.63 16.68 20.65
N LYS A 12 13.56 17.55 19.63
CA LYS A 12 12.63 17.35 18.52
C LYS A 12 13.03 16.10 17.70
N PRO A 13 12.05 15.30 17.25
CA PRO A 13 12.29 14.27 16.26
C PRO A 13 12.82 14.88 14.97
N GLN A 14 13.82 14.23 14.37
CA GLN A 14 14.38 14.61 13.06
C GLN A 14 14.52 13.43 12.12
N PHE A 15 14.30 12.20 12.59
CA PHE A 15 14.31 11.02 11.75
C PHE A 15 13.23 10.05 12.21
N LEU A 16 12.44 9.53 11.26
CA LEU A 16 11.49 8.48 11.54
C LEU A 16 11.24 7.59 10.33
N TYR A 17 10.95 6.33 10.60
CA TYR A 17 10.48 5.39 9.61
C TYR A 17 9.34 4.54 10.16
N ARG A 18 8.56 3.93 9.26
CA ARG A 18 7.46 3.04 9.62
C ARG A 18 7.72 1.64 9.07
N GLU A 19 7.94 0.69 9.97
CA GLU A 19 8.02 -0.73 9.65
C GLU A 19 6.69 -1.45 9.95
N LYS A 20 6.62 -2.73 9.61
CA LYS A 20 5.48 -3.56 10.00
C LYS A 20 5.36 -3.61 11.52
N ARG A 21 4.13 -3.53 12.02
CA ARG A 21 3.91 -3.70 13.46
C ARG A 21 4.18 -5.15 13.86
N THR A 22 4.86 -5.32 14.97
CA THR A 22 5.07 -6.65 15.56
C THR A 22 3.95 -7.05 16.53
N ARG A 23 3.20 -6.06 17.04
CA ARG A 23 2.13 -6.24 18.03
C ARG A 23 1.01 -5.22 17.83
N PRO A 24 -0.22 -5.47 18.31
CA PRO A 24 -1.35 -4.52 18.17
C PRO A 24 -1.09 -3.13 18.77
N GLU A 25 -0.31 -3.05 19.85
CA GLU A 25 0.06 -1.81 20.51
C GLU A 25 1.18 -1.03 19.79
N ASP A 26 1.86 -1.65 18.83
CA ASP A 26 2.91 -1.01 18.04
C ASP A 26 2.30 -0.38 16.78
N SER A 27 2.50 0.92 16.61
CA SER A 27 2.08 1.63 15.40
C SER A 27 2.94 1.32 14.17
N GLY A 28 4.10 0.68 14.39
CA GLY A 28 5.15 0.48 13.38
C GLY A 28 6.09 1.67 13.25
N TRP A 29 5.75 2.84 13.81
CA TRP A 29 6.64 4.01 13.77
C TRP A 29 7.87 3.79 14.64
N ARG A 30 9.03 4.20 14.14
CA ARG A 30 10.31 4.30 14.85
C ARG A 30 10.76 5.75 14.75
N ILE A 31 10.80 6.46 15.89
CA ILE A 31 10.98 7.91 15.92
C ILE A 31 12.21 8.28 16.75
N PHE A 32 13.11 9.03 16.13
CA PHE A 32 14.44 9.36 16.64
C PHE A 32 14.74 10.85 16.52
N THR A 33 15.68 11.32 17.35
CA THR A 33 16.19 12.70 17.30
C THR A 33 17.28 12.88 16.24
N GLY A 34 17.88 11.79 15.75
CA GLY A 34 19.00 11.79 14.81
C GLY A 34 20.37 11.89 15.50
N PHE A 35 20.40 12.00 16.84
CA PHE A 35 21.62 12.11 17.65
C PHE A 35 21.88 10.87 18.52
N GLU A 36 21.04 9.85 18.39
CA GLU A 36 21.26 8.55 19.01
C GLU A 36 22.50 7.88 18.41
N SER A 37 23.41 7.39 19.26
CA SER A 37 24.46 6.48 18.81
C SER A 37 23.90 5.08 18.54
N GLU A 38 24.65 4.24 17.83
CA GLU A 38 24.32 2.82 17.65
C GLU A 38 24.14 2.12 19.01
N GLU A 39 25.11 2.26 19.92
CA GLU A 39 25.03 1.71 21.29
C GLU A 39 23.78 2.19 22.06
N TYR A 40 23.34 3.43 21.83
CA TYR A 40 22.13 3.95 22.46
C TYR A 40 20.88 3.28 21.89
N THR A 41 20.81 3.10 20.57
CA THR A 41 19.68 2.53 19.85
C THR A 41 19.54 1.03 20.08
N ASP A 42 20.66 0.31 20.21
CA ASP A 42 20.71 -1.13 20.47
C ASP A 42 20.21 -1.51 21.88
N ASN A 43 20.14 -0.55 22.80
CA ASN A 43 19.61 -0.77 24.13
C ASN A 43 18.08 -0.60 24.15
N PRO A 44 17.29 -1.67 24.34
CA PRO A 44 15.82 -1.57 24.36
C PRO A 44 15.29 -0.70 25.50
N ASP A 45 16.04 -0.52 26.59
CA ASP A 45 15.64 0.38 27.69
C ASP A 45 15.62 1.85 27.26
N ASN A 46 16.27 2.23 26.15
CA ASN A 46 16.28 3.57 25.62
C ASN A 46 15.11 3.87 24.69
N ILE A 47 14.26 2.88 24.41
CA ILE A 47 13.13 2.99 23.49
C ILE A 47 11.83 2.69 24.23
N ARG A 48 10.76 3.41 23.90
CA ARG A 48 9.43 3.17 24.51
C ARG A 48 8.29 3.41 23.53
N ILE A 49 7.17 2.73 23.74
CA ILE A 49 5.91 3.00 23.03
C ILE A 49 5.21 4.16 23.73
N TYR A 50 4.87 5.19 22.95
CA TYR A 50 4.09 6.34 23.41
C TYR A 50 2.84 6.53 22.57
N ASN A 51 1.84 7.16 23.15
CA ASN A 51 0.65 7.58 22.42
C ASN A 51 1.04 8.70 21.42
N PRO A 52 0.50 8.68 20.19
CA PRO A 52 0.76 9.73 19.20
C PRO A 52 0.55 11.16 19.75
N SER A 53 -0.47 11.36 20.59
CA SER A 53 -0.76 12.66 21.21
C SER A 53 0.37 13.19 22.11
N THR A 54 1.18 12.31 22.70
CA THR A 54 2.35 12.70 23.49
C THR A 54 3.44 13.27 22.59
N ILE A 55 3.68 12.63 21.45
CA ILE A 55 4.73 13.01 20.48
C ILE A 55 4.32 14.32 19.77
N LEU A 56 3.04 14.45 19.41
CA LEU A 56 2.50 15.65 18.75
C LEU A 56 2.53 16.91 19.64
N LYS A 57 2.60 16.76 20.97
CA LYS A 57 2.85 17.91 21.87
C LYS A 57 4.28 18.43 21.78
N ILE A 58 5.24 17.56 21.44
CA ILE A 58 6.66 17.91 21.30
C ILE A 58 6.91 18.49 19.90
N ASP A 59 6.39 17.81 18.87
CA ASP A 59 6.50 18.28 17.50
C ASP A 59 5.17 18.06 16.73
N PRO A 60 4.34 19.11 16.63
CA PRO A 60 3.08 19.05 15.90
C PRO A 60 3.23 18.80 14.40
N SER A 61 4.40 19.06 13.80
CA SER A 61 4.58 18.87 12.35
C SER A 61 4.57 17.40 11.92
N LEU A 62 4.60 16.47 12.88
CA LEU A 62 4.45 15.03 12.64
C LEU A 62 3.02 14.60 12.32
N LYS A 63 2.01 15.46 12.51
CA LYS A 63 0.59 15.07 12.42
C LYS A 63 0.26 14.32 11.13
N ASP A 64 0.63 14.88 9.98
CA ASP A 64 0.30 14.31 8.68
C ASP A 64 1.24 13.14 8.32
N ILE A 65 2.45 13.14 8.86
CA ILE A 65 3.44 12.07 8.64
C ILE A 65 2.99 10.80 9.33
N LEU A 66 2.46 10.88 10.55
CA LEU A 66 2.02 9.71 11.30
C LEU A 66 0.88 8.93 10.64
N LEU A 67 0.19 9.54 9.65
CA LEU A 67 -0.84 8.91 8.83
C LEU A 67 -0.25 8.13 7.63
N LYS A 68 1.03 8.34 7.29
CA LYS A 68 1.67 7.70 6.14
C LYS A 68 1.92 6.21 6.37
N GLY A 69 1.90 5.45 5.28
CA GLY A 69 1.89 3.99 5.30
C GLY A 69 3.21 3.34 5.73
N ILE A 70 3.17 2.02 5.95
CA ILE A 70 4.35 1.17 6.14
C ILE A 70 5.32 1.35 4.96
N GLY A 71 6.61 1.41 5.24
CA GLY A 71 7.65 1.75 4.26
C GLY A 71 7.99 3.25 4.20
N SER A 72 7.26 4.09 4.93
CA SER A 72 7.51 5.53 4.96
C SER A 72 8.77 5.88 5.76
N VAL A 73 9.63 6.70 5.20
CA VAL A 73 10.83 7.24 5.86
C VAL A 73 10.88 8.75 5.65
N TYR A 74 11.14 9.49 6.73
CA TYR A 74 11.17 10.94 6.73
C TYR A 74 12.32 11.46 7.59
N GLU A 75 12.93 12.56 7.15
CA GLU A 75 13.93 13.26 7.94
C GLU A 75 13.78 14.79 7.88
N LYS A 76 14.44 15.45 8.82
CA LYS A 76 14.69 16.90 8.86
C LYS A 76 16.18 17.14 8.80
N LYS A 77 16.59 18.23 8.14
CA LYS A 77 17.98 18.69 8.20
C LYS A 77 18.30 19.37 9.53
N GLU A 78 17.31 20.09 10.07
CA GLU A 78 17.42 20.85 11.30
C GLU A 78 16.10 20.73 12.09
N PRO A 79 16.08 20.92 13.41
CA PRO A 79 14.88 20.68 14.23
C PRO A 79 13.61 21.43 13.79
N ASP A 80 13.81 22.62 13.20
CA ASP A 80 12.75 23.52 12.75
C ASP A 80 12.58 23.56 11.21
N SER A 81 13.28 22.68 10.47
CA SER A 81 13.10 22.56 9.02
C SER A 81 11.86 21.74 8.66
N ASP A 82 11.46 21.82 7.39
CA ASP A 82 10.43 20.93 6.84
C ASP A 82 10.92 19.48 6.79
N TRP A 83 9.96 18.56 6.91
CA TRP A 83 10.19 17.14 6.68
C TRP A 83 10.28 16.85 5.19
N TYR A 84 11.17 15.95 4.81
CA TYR A 84 11.19 15.37 3.46
C TYR A 84 11.23 13.86 3.52
N LYS A 85 10.63 13.24 2.49
CA LYS A 85 10.61 11.80 2.32
C LYS A 85 11.98 11.32 1.87
N VAL A 86 12.49 10.29 2.54
CA VAL A 86 13.73 9.59 2.20
C VAL A 86 13.35 8.34 1.40
N THR A 87 14.11 8.04 0.35
CA THR A 87 13.79 6.93 -0.59
C THR A 87 14.92 5.92 -0.74
N ASP A 88 16.06 6.16 -0.11
CA ASP A 88 17.28 5.34 -0.17
C ASP A 88 17.64 4.71 1.19
N PHE A 89 16.74 4.81 2.17
CA PHE A 89 16.89 4.14 3.45
C PHE A 89 16.51 2.66 3.33
N ASP A 90 17.41 1.78 3.76
CA ASP A 90 17.25 0.34 3.69
C ASP A 90 16.36 -0.17 4.84
N LEU A 91 15.14 -0.58 4.50
CA LEU A 91 14.20 -1.19 5.44
C LEU A 91 14.28 -2.72 5.32
N GLU A 92 14.45 -3.41 6.45
CA GLU A 92 14.59 -4.87 6.49
C GLU A 92 13.45 -5.61 5.77
N ASP A 93 12.23 -5.08 5.86
CA ASP A 93 11.03 -5.65 5.24
C ASP A 93 10.79 -5.20 3.79
N ASP A 94 11.62 -4.31 3.22
CA ASP A 94 11.47 -3.77 1.86
C ASP A 94 12.12 -4.67 0.80
N TYR A 95 11.43 -5.77 0.50
CA TYR A 95 11.83 -6.70 -0.56
C TYR A 95 10.61 -7.29 -1.26
N MET A 96 10.77 -7.68 -2.53
CA MET A 96 9.70 -8.34 -3.28
C MET A 96 9.55 -9.80 -2.86
N THR A 97 8.30 -10.25 -2.71
CA THR A 97 7.94 -11.64 -2.43
C THR A 97 6.79 -12.10 -3.32
N THR A 98 6.67 -13.42 -3.51
CA THR A 98 5.56 -14.02 -4.25
C THR A 98 4.53 -14.59 -3.28
N HIS A 99 3.31 -14.06 -3.32
CA HIS A 99 2.19 -14.63 -2.60
C HIS A 99 1.33 -15.49 -3.53
N ARG A 100 0.98 -16.68 -3.05
CA ARG A 100 0.02 -17.55 -3.71
C ARG A 100 -1.40 -17.09 -3.38
N LEU A 101 -2.20 -16.80 -4.41
CA LEU A 101 -3.60 -16.41 -4.30
C LEU A 101 -4.50 -17.65 -4.35
N THR A 102 -4.27 -18.56 -5.31
CA THR A 102 -4.89 -19.88 -5.44
C THR A 102 -3.84 -20.91 -5.88
N GLU A 103 -4.21 -22.15 -6.20
CA GLU A 103 -3.25 -23.12 -6.76
C GLU A 103 -2.55 -22.60 -8.03
N GLU A 104 -3.28 -21.87 -8.87
CA GLU A 104 -2.80 -21.38 -10.17
C GLU A 104 -2.39 -19.90 -10.13
N TRP A 105 -3.00 -19.08 -9.27
CA TRP A 105 -2.76 -17.63 -9.22
C TRP A 105 -1.69 -17.23 -8.21
N THR A 106 -0.77 -16.36 -8.64
CA THR A 106 0.27 -15.76 -7.78
C THR A 106 0.40 -14.26 -8.04
N ILE A 107 0.71 -13.48 -7.01
CA ILE A 107 1.06 -12.06 -7.10
C ILE A 107 2.49 -11.86 -6.60
N GLU A 108 3.27 -11.06 -7.33
CA GLU A 108 4.52 -10.51 -6.83
C GLU A 108 4.21 -9.16 -6.17
N ILE A 109 4.52 -9.03 -4.88
CA ILE A 109 4.21 -7.84 -4.09
C ILE A 109 5.34 -7.57 -3.10
N ASN A 110 5.56 -6.30 -2.78
CA ASN A 110 6.52 -5.94 -1.77
C ASN A 110 6.08 -6.49 -0.40
N ASN A 111 7.03 -7.03 0.35
CA ASN A 111 6.77 -7.62 1.65
C ASN A 111 6.18 -6.59 2.62
N LEU A 112 6.42 -5.28 2.51
CA LEU A 112 5.81 -4.23 3.34
C LEU A 112 4.28 -4.28 3.44
N PHE A 113 3.58 -4.87 2.46
CA PHE A 113 2.12 -5.01 2.50
C PHE A 113 1.68 -6.03 3.56
N GLU A 114 0.84 -5.58 4.48
CA GLU A 114 0.09 -6.49 5.35
C GLU A 114 -1.01 -7.18 4.55
N ARG A 115 -1.25 -8.47 4.81
CA ARG A 115 -2.27 -9.28 4.11
C ARG A 115 -3.34 -9.75 5.09
N THR A 116 -4.61 -9.52 4.74
CA THR A 116 -5.78 -10.09 5.43
C THR A 116 -6.76 -10.70 4.44
N ILE A 117 -7.73 -11.46 4.95
CA ILE A 117 -8.86 -11.98 4.18
C ILE A 117 -10.12 -11.37 4.81
N GLU A 118 -10.92 -10.68 4.02
CA GLU A 118 -12.20 -10.10 4.44
C GLU A 118 -13.28 -11.20 4.56
N GLU A 119 -14.43 -10.88 5.15
CA GLU A 119 -15.50 -11.86 5.44
C GLU A 119 -16.07 -12.53 4.17
N ASP A 120 -15.99 -11.84 3.03
CA ASP A 120 -16.46 -12.30 1.71
C ASP A 120 -15.37 -13.00 0.88
N GLU A 121 -14.28 -13.43 1.53
CA GLU A 121 -13.10 -14.05 0.92
C GLU A 121 -12.24 -13.11 0.07
N THR A 122 -12.54 -11.80 0.02
CA THR A 122 -11.69 -10.82 -0.64
C THR A 122 -10.31 -10.77 0.02
N LEU A 123 -9.27 -10.91 -0.78
CA LEU A 123 -7.90 -10.72 -0.32
C LEU A 123 -7.58 -9.24 -0.27
N TYR A 124 -7.16 -8.77 0.91
CA TYR A 124 -6.81 -7.38 1.14
C TYR A 124 -5.32 -7.26 1.48
N TYR A 125 -4.63 -6.40 0.74
CA TYR A 125 -3.24 -6.02 0.98
C TYR A 125 -3.19 -4.53 1.28
N THR A 126 -2.42 -4.10 2.28
CA THR A 126 -2.26 -2.67 2.56
C THR A 126 -0.93 -2.31 3.19
N THR A 127 -0.39 -1.17 2.81
CA THR A 127 0.61 -0.41 3.59
C THR A 127 -0.04 0.73 4.37
N GLY A 128 -1.34 0.99 4.17
CA GLY A 128 -2.09 2.13 4.71
C GLY A 128 -2.28 3.26 3.69
N ASP A 129 -1.24 3.59 2.92
CA ASP A 129 -1.28 4.59 1.83
C ASP A 129 -1.54 3.98 0.44
N LYS A 130 -1.29 2.68 0.32
CA LYS A 130 -1.58 1.86 -0.85
C LYS A 130 -2.32 0.63 -0.39
N SER A 131 -3.33 0.23 -1.16
CA SER A 131 -4.07 -0.99 -0.89
C SER A 131 -4.46 -1.74 -2.16
N ILE A 132 -4.64 -3.04 -2.03
CA ILE A 132 -5.17 -3.90 -3.10
C ILE A 132 -6.30 -4.71 -2.50
N ARG A 133 -7.48 -4.64 -3.09
CA ARG A 133 -8.52 -5.64 -2.91
C ARG A 133 -8.57 -6.52 -4.14
N LEU A 134 -8.61 -7.83 -3.96
CA LEU A 134 -8.76 -8.74 -5.08
C LEU A 134 -9.61 -9.95 -4.73
N ILE A 135 -10.37 -10.40 -5.72
CA ILE A 135 -11.24 -11.56 -5.65
C ILE A 135 -11.11 -12.36 -6.94
N ILE A 136 -11.12 -13.69 -6.82
CA ILE A 136 -11.03 -14.61 -7.95
C ILE A 136 -12.30 -15.43 -7.97
N TRP A 137 -12.94 -15.52 -9.14
CA TRP A 137 -14.16 -16.29 -9.32
C TRP A 137 -14.17 -17.00 -10.68
N ASN A 138 -14.97 -18.06 -10.77
CA ASN A 138 -15.14 -18.87 -11.96
C ASN A 138 -16.46 -18.55 -12.66
N SER A 139 -16.49 -18.69 -13.98
CA SER A 139 -17.67 -18.50 -14.83
C SER A 139 -17.84 -19.68 -15.77
N GLU A 140 -19.06 -19.92 -16.23
CA GLU A 140 -19.30 -20.86 -17.34
C GLU A 140 -19.02 -20.25 -18.72
N LYS A 141 -18.95 -18.92 -18.79
CA LYS A 141 -18.67 -18.15 -20.01
C LYS A 141 -17.22 -18.36 -20.49
N SER A 142 -17.00 -18.26 -21.79
CA SER A 142 -15.65 -18.25 -22.36
C SER A 142 -14.90 -16.96 -22.00
N LYS A 143 -13.58 -16.97 -22.16
CA LYS A 143 -12.74 -15.78 -22.00
C LYS A 143 -13.22 -14.62 -22.86
N GLU A 144 -13.61 -14.89 -24.11
CA GLU A 144 -14.07 -13.88 -25.06
C GLU A 144 -15.40 -13.27 -24.64
N GLU A 145 -16.34 -14.10 -24.16
CA GLU A 145 -17.63 -13.63 -23.62
C GLU A 145 -17.43 -12.77 -22.38
N LEU A 146 -16.55 -13.20 -21.45
CA LEU A 146 -16.20 -12.44 -20.25
C LEU A 146 -15.51 -11.11 -20.58
N TYR A 147 -14.62 -11.10 -21.56
CA TYR A 147 -13.94 -9.90 -22.02
C TYR A 147 -14.92 -8.88 -22.60
N GLU A 148 -15.80 -9.29 -23.51
CA GLU A 148 -16.80 -8.38 -24.09
C GLU A 148 -17.79 -7.87 -23.04
N GLU A 149 -18.18 -8.70 -22.07
CA GLU A 149 -19.00 -8.28 -20.94
C GLU A 149 -18.30 -7.24 -20.06
N CYS A 150 -17.05 -7.50 -19.66
CA CYS A 150 -16.28 -6.55 -18.86
C CYS A 150 -16.08 -5.23 -19.63
N LYS A 151 -15.75 -5.31 -20.93
CA LYS A 151 -15.59 -4.14 -21.79
C LYS A 151 -16.88 -3.34 -21.92
N TYR A 152 -18.02 -4.02 -22.09
CA TYR A 152 -19.34 -3.38 -22.11
C TYR A 152 -19.63 -2.68 -20.77
N ASN A 153 -19.37 -3.34 -19.64
CA ASN A 153 -19.59 -2.77 -18.32
C ASN A 153 -18.72 -1.54 -18.05
N ILE A 154 -17.45 -1.55 -18.49
CA ILE A 154 -16.56 -0.39 -18.38
C ILE A 154 -17.08 0.78 -19.22
N ALA A 155 -17.49 0.53 -20.46
CA ALA A 155 -17.99 1.56 -21.38
C ALA A 155 -19.34 2.17 -20.94
N ASN A 156 -20.14 1.42 -20.19
CA ASN A 156 -21.49 1.82 -19.75
C ASN A 156 -21.60 2.02 -18.24
N ARG A 157 -20.46 2.13 -17.53
CA ARG A 157 -20.45 2.35 -16.08
C ARG A 157 -21.15 3.66 -15.72
N ASP A 158 -21.85 3.65 -14.59
CA ASP A 158 -22.35 4.88 -13.97
C ASP A 158 -21.20 5.79 -13.53
N GLU A 159 -21.15 7.00 -14.09
CA GLU A 159 -20.15 8.01 -13.76
C GLU A 159 -20.74 9.23 -13.04
N THR A 160 -21.89 9.08 -12.40
CA THR A 160 -22.52 10.16 -11.63
C THR A 160 -21.67 10.56 -10.43
N LEU A 161 -21.11 9.58 -9.70
CA LEU A 161 -20.28 9.81 -8.51
C LEU A 161 -18.82 10.05 -8.85
N SER A 162 -18.22 9.19 -9.68
CA SER A 162 -16.79 9.23 -10.01
C SER A 162 -16.62 9.10 -11.52
N LYS A 163 -15.83 9.96 -12.14
CA LYS A 163 -15.55 9.93 -13.60
C LYS A 163 -14.43 8.94 -13.93
N THR A 164 -14.51 8.32 -15.10
CA THR A 164 -13.33 7.62 -15.65
C THR A 164 -12.30 8.65 -16.03
N LEU A 165 -11.09 8.48 -15.50
CA LEU A 165 -9.94 9.31 -15.84
C LEU A 165 -9.11 8.65 -16.94
N ASP A 166 -9.03 7.32 -16.95
CA ASP A 166 -8.30 6.57 -17.97
C ASP A 166 -8.84 5.13 -18.12
N GLN A 167 -8.55 4.48 -19.25
CA GLN A 167 -8.88 3.07 -19.49
C GLN A 167 -7.63 2.31 -19.94
N PHE A 168 -7.54 1.06 -19.52
CA PHE A 168 -6.37 0.22 -19.73
C PHE A 168 -6.73 -1.02 -20.55
N GLU A 169 -5.84 -1.34 -21.49
CA GLU A 169 -5.88 -2.54 -22.32
C GLU A 169 -4.47 -3.14 -22.37
N PHE A 170 -4.31 -4.25 -21.66
CA PHE A 170 -3.05 -5.00 -21.55
C PHE A 170 -3.22 -6.47 -21.96
N SER A 171 -4.28 -6.79 -22.72
CA SER A 171 -4.56 -8.14 -23.18
C SER A 171 -3.52 -8.63 -24.18
N ASP A 172 -3.27 -9.93 -24.14
CA ASP A 172 -2.54 -10.67 -25.15
C ASP A 172 -3.37 -11.87 -25.65
N ASN A 173 -2.76 -12.79 -26.38
CA ASN A 173 -3.46 -13.96 -26.92
C ASN A 173 -3.96 -14.92 -25.83
N ARG A 174 -3.33 -14.95 -24.67
CA ARG A 174 -3.61 -15.87 -23.57
C ARG A 174 -4.47 -15.21 -22.51
N VAL A 175 -4.13 -14.00 -22.09
CA VAL A 175 -4.73 -13.28 -20.97
C VAL A 175 -5.46 -12.06 -21.49
N SER A 176 -6.73 -11.89 -21.11
CA SER A 176 -7.40 -10.59 -21.29
C SER A 176 -7.21 -9.75 -20.03
N ARG A 177 -6.75 -8.51 -20.17
CA ARG A 177 -6.50 -7.62 -19.04
C ARG A 177 -6.96 -6.21 -19.37
N ILE A 178 -8.12 -5.84 -18.82
CA ILE A 178 -8.74 -4.53 -19.04
C ILE A 178 -9.16 -3.88 -17.74
N GLY A 179 -9.22 -2.56 -17.73
CA GLY A 179 -9.50 -1.82 -16.50
C GLY A 179 -9.67 -0.33 -16.73
N TYR A 180 -9.89 0.40 -15.66
CA TYR A 180 -10.07 1.84 -15.70
C TYR A 180 -9.61 2.49 -14.41
N LEU A 181 -9.18 3.74 -14.52
CA LEU A 181 -8.79 4.61 -13.42
C LEU A 181 -9.93 5.55 -13.08
N ILE A 182 -10.24 5.67 -11.80
CA ILE A 182 -11.08 6.73 -11.26
C ILE A 182 -10.36 7.45 -10.11
N GLN A 183 -10.97 8.54 -9.67
CA GLN A 183 -10.64 9.21 -8.42
C GLN A 183 -11.87 9.26 -7.54
N GLU A 184 -11.68 8.90 -6.27
CA GLU A 184 -12.70 8.91 -5.24
C GLU A 184 -12.25 9.81 -4.09
N ASN A 185 -13.16 10.09 -3.17
CA ASN A 185 -12.87 10.80 -1.95
C ASN A 185 -13.69 10.21 -0.79
N ASP A 186 -13.13 10.29 0.40
CA ASP A 186 -13.84 10.10 1.65
C ASP A 186 -13.82 11.42 2.45
N GLU A 187 -14.20 11.36 3.73
CA GLU A 187 -14.21 12.55 4.61
C GLU A 187 -12.80 13.11 4.88
N GLU A 188 -11.75 12.31 4.66
CA GLU A 188 -10.37 12.63 5.06
C GLU A 188 -9.48 12.98 3.85
N LYS A 189 -9.67 12.34 2.70
CA LYS A 189 -8.75 12.46 1.55
C LYS A 189 -9.39 12.14 0.20
N ILE A 190 -8.68 12.57 -0.85
CA ILE A 190 -8.90 12.18 -2.24
C ILE A 190 -7.86 11.11 -2.58
N TYR A 191 -8.28 10.02 -3.21
CA TYR A 191 -7.41 8.91 -3.61
C TYR A 191 -7.80 8.39 -4.99
N ASN A 192 -6.86 7.67 -5.61
CA ASN A 192 -7.05 7.10 -6.94
C ASN A 192 -7.33 5.61 -6.81
N VAL A 193 -8.15 5.09 -7.72
CA VAL A 193 -8.50 3.67 -7.76
C VAL A 193 -8.38 3.15 -9.19
N ILE A 194 -7.58 2.09 -9.38
CA ILE A 194 -7.57 1.33 -10.62
C ILE A 194 -8.38 0.05 -10.41
N PHE A 195 -9.50 -0.06 -11.13
CA PHE A 195 -10.24 -1.31 -11.24
C PHE A 195 -9.70 -2.10 -12.42
N GLY A 196 -9.29 -3.33 -12.16
CA GLY A 196 -8.71 -4.24 -13.14
C GLY A 196 -9.45 -5.57 -13.19
N PHE A 197 -9.60 -6.10 -14.40
CA PHE A 197 -10.12 -7.43 -14.68
C PHE A 197 -9.05 -8.19 -15.44
N THR A 198 -8.58 -9.31 -14.89
CA THR A 198 -7.67 -10.25 -15.56
C THR A 198 -8.38 -11.57 -15.76
N ILE A 199 -8.52 -11.98 -17.02
CA ILE A 199 -9.38 -13.08 -17.44
C ILE A 199 -8.53 -14.14 -18.14
N ILE A 200 -8.61 -15.37 -17.67
CA ILE A 200 -7.92 -16.53 -18.23
C ILE A 200 -8.87 -17.70 -18.23
N ASP A 201 -9.07 -18.32 -19.40
CA ASP A 201 -10.03 -19.40 -19.60
C ASP A 201 -11.43 -19.04 -19.06
N LYS A 202 -11.82 -19.59 -17.90
CA LYS A 202 -13.11 -19.39 -17.22
C LYS A 202 -12.98 -18.60 -15.91
N GLU A 203 -11.77 -18.20 -15.55
CA GLU A 203 -11.46 -17.50 -14.30
C GLU A 203 -11.32 -16.00 -14.53
N VAL A 204 -11.87 -15.23 -13.59
CA VAL A 204 -11.70 -13.78 -13.53
C VAL A 204 -11.09 -13.41 -12.20
N LEU A 205 -9.96 -12.73 -12.27
CA LEU A 205 -9.38 -11.98 -11.17
C LEU A 205 -9.84 -10.52 -11.30
N GLN A 206 -10.64 -10.07 -10.35
CA GLN A 206 -11.03 -8.68 -10.21
C GLN A 206 -10.19 -8.03 -9.11
N THR A 207 -9.63 -6.86 -9.41
CA THR A 207 -8.70 -6.14 -8.53
C THR A 207 -9.10 -4.67 -8.43
N ALA A 208 -8.94 -4.07 -7.25
CA ALA A 208 -9.00 -2.64 -7.02
C ALA A 208 -7.69 -2.20 -6.33
N PHE A 209 -6.92 -1.35 -7.01
CA PHE A 209 -5.68 -0.77 -6.50
C PHE A 209 -5.93 0.66 -6.03
N TYR A 210 -5.85 0.89 -4.73
CA TYR A 210 -6.03 2.18 -4.09
C TYR A 210 -4.67 2.80 -3.81
N PHE A 211 -4.51 4.09 -4.13
CA PHE A 211 -3.31 4.83 -3.80
C PHE A 211 -3.58 6.32 -3.65
N ASP A 212 -2.97 6.89 -2.61
CA ASP A 212 -3.16 8.30 -2.25
C ASP A 212 -2.37 9.25 -3.18
N GLU A 213 -1.11 8.91 -3.46
CA GLU A 213 -0.19 9.76 -4.20
C GLU A 213 -0.17 9.39 -5.68
N LYS A 214 -0.28 10.38 -6.57
CA LYS A 214 -0.24 10.12 -8.04
C LYS A 214 1.05 9.43 -8.50
N THR A 215 2.14 9.57 -7.76
CA THR A 215 3.42 8.91 -8.04
C THR A 215 3.34 7.38 -7.90
N ASP A 216 2.35 6.86 -7.17
CA ASP A 216 2.15 5.43 -6.99
C ASP A 216 1.37 4.78 -8.16
N PHE A 217 1.03 5.55 -9.19
CA PHE A 217 0.35 5.04 -10.39
C PHE A 217 1.13 3.88 -11.06
N ASP A 218 2.44 4.06 -11.25
CA ASP A 218 3.29 3.04 -11.88
C ASP A 218 3.38 1.79 -11.00
N TRP A 219 3.40 1.94 -9.67
CA TRP A 219 3.30 0.81 -8.74
C TRP A 219 2.02 0.02 -8.98
N ALA A 220 0.86 0.68 -9.05
CA ALA A 220 -0.42 0.01 -9.22
C ALA A 220 -0.50 -0.76 -10.53
N ILE A 221 -0.10 -0.14 -11.65
CA ILE A 221 -0.09 -0.77 -12.98
C ILE A 221 0.89 -1.95 -13.03
N ASN A 222 2.11 -1.78 -12.53
CA ASN A 222 3.11 -2.84 -12.56
C ASN A 222 2.73 -4.02 -11.66
N THR A 223 2.18 -3.75 -10.47
CA THR A 223 1.68 -4.79 -9.57
C THR A 223 0.56 -5.59 -10.21
N TRP A 224 -0.39 -4.92 -10.89
CA TRP A 224 -1.46 -5.59 -11.61
C TRP A 224 -0.95 -6.49 -12.74
N LYS A 225 -0.01 -5.97 -13.55
CA LYS A 225 0.59 -6.74 -14.66
C LYS A 225 1.38 -7.96 -14.19
N ASN A 226 1.98 -7.89 -12.99
CA ASN A 226 2.75 -8.97 -12.39
C ASN A 226 1.90 -10.02 -11.66
N ILE A 227 0.57 -9.94 -11.74
CA ILE A 227 -0.28 -11.05 -11.31
C ILE A 227 -0.26 -12.13 -12.38
N ASN A 228 0.20 -13.31 -11.99
CA ASN A 228 0.53 -14.41 -12.86
C ASN A 228 -0.37 -15.62 -12.63
N TYR A 229 -0.62 -16.35 -13.71
CA TYR A 229 -1.33 -17.63 -13.70
C TYR A 229 -0.39 -18.75 -14.15
N LYS A 230 -0.02 -19.60 -13.22
CA LYS A 230 0.70 -20.84 -13.49
C LYS A 230 -0.35 -21.88 -13.85
N ARG A 231 -0.18 -22.55 -14.99
CA ARG A 231 -0.95 -23.75 -15.31
C ARG A 231 -0.11 -24.94 -14.88
N ASN A 232 -0.64 -25.83 -14.05
CA ASN A 232 0.01 -27.12 -13.84
C ASN A 232 0.19 -27.81 -15.21
N SER A 233 1.46 -28.12 -15.53
CA SER A 233 1.86 -28.79 -16.79
C SER A 233 1.54 -30.27 -16.73
#